data_AF-A0A1N7GDD3-F1
#
_entry.id   AF-A0A1N7GDD3-F1
#
_cell.length_a   1.000
_cell.length_b   1.000
_cell.length_c   1.000
_cell.angle_alpha   90.00
_cell.angle_beta   90.00
_cell.angle_gamma   90.00
#
_symmetry.space_group_name_H-M   'P 1'
#
loop_
_entity.id
_entity.type
_entity.pdbx_description
1 polymer ?
#
loop_
_entity_poly.entity_id
_entity_poly.type
_entity_poly.pdbx_seq_one_letter_code
_entity_poly.pdbx_strand_id
1 'polypeptide(L)'
;MLLHNTISNQANINTTYAQVINQSGIKANQSTLSVQGQGSFTGGYLIIDKNQNQTNFTQGINTQNIENHLTINGNALQTGINISQNGISPTGLGYGTIPPTNKTSTTHSAITDQAGLNYINTENFNQQQTQNQLNQIINNDFNKDKAIKELNAQTVITTEFGKEAAKRIGDYAQNKELEL
;
A
#
# COMPACT_ATOMS: atom_id res chain seq x y z
N MET A 1 27.74 35.64 18.88
CA MET A 1 28.21 34.79 17.76
C MET A 1 27.04 33.94 17.32
N LEU A 2 26.55 34.10 16.09
CA LEU A 2 25.39 33.36 15.55
C LEU A 2 25.84 31.97 15.10
N LEU A 3 25.47 30.93 15.86
CA LEU A 3 25.60 29.53 15.45
C LEU A 3 24.51 29.23 14.42
N HIS A 4 24.92 28.85 13.21
CA HIS A 4 23.99 28.37 12.18
C HIS A 4 23.97 26.85 12.23
N ASN A 5 22.81 26.28 12.61
CA ASN A 5 22.54 24.85 12.46
C ASN A 5 21.94 24.61 11.09
N THR A 6 22.52 23.70 10.31
CA THR A 6 21.96 23.26 9.02
C THR A 6 21.55 21.81 9.12
N ILE A 7 20.43 21.45 8.49
CA ILE A 7 19.85 20.11 8.51
C ILE A 7 19.97 19.53 7.10
N SER A 8 20.62 18.38 6.97
CA SER A 8 20.54 17.54 5.77
C SER A 8 19.59 16.38 6.04
N ASN A 9 18.59 16.20 5.17
CA ASN A 9 17.54 15.21 5.33
C ASN A 9 17.39 14.37 4.06
N GLN A 10 17.41 13.06 4.22
CA GLN A 10 17.14 12.10 3.15
C GLN A 10 15.96 11.22 3.56
N ALA A 11 14.80 11.49 2.95
CA ALA A 11 13.60 10.69 3.09
C ALA A 11 13.40 9.82 1.84
N ASN A 12 13.15 8.53 2.03
CA ASN A 12 12.80 7.60 0.97
C ASN A 12 11.44 6.97 1.30
N ILE A 13 10.49 7.10 0.37
CA ILE A 13 9.17 6.49 0.49
C ILE A 13 8.93 5.66 -0.75
N ASN A 14 8.72 4.36 -0.55
CA ASN A 14 8.39 3.40 -1.59
C ASN A 14 6.90 3.08 -1.52
N THR A 15 6.21 3.26 -2.65
CA THR A 15 4.80 2.93 -2.79
C THR A 15 4.57 2.09 -4.01
N THR A 16 3.89 0.96 -3.86
CA THR A 16 3.43 0.13 -4.97
C THR A 16 1.92 0.02 -4.87
N TYR A 17 1.22 0.34 -5.96
CA TYR A 17 -0.23 0.25 -6.02
C TYR A 17 -0.66 -0.30 -7.37
N ALA A 18 -1.38 -1.42 -7.35
CA ALA A 18 -2.02 -2.01 -8.51
C ALA A 18 -3.43 -2.46 -8.12
N GLN A 19 -4.43 -2.00 -8.88
CA GLN A 19 -5.84 -2.26 -8.60
C GLN A 19 -6.65 -2.25 -9.90
N VAL A 20 -7.54 -3.22 -10.05
CA VAL A 20 -8.60 -3.16 -11.06
C VAL A 20 -9.69 -2.21 -10.56
N ILE A 21 -9.91 -1.12 -11.30
CA ILE A 21 -10.97 -0.15 -11.00
C ILE A 21 -12.25 -0.53 -11.75
N ASN A 22 -12.12 -0.97 -13.00
CA ASN A 22 -13.23 -1.36 -13.85
C ASN A 22 -13.02 -2.78 -14.38
N GLN A 23 -14.04 -3.61 -14.22
CA GLN A 23 -14.02 -5.00 -14.61
C GLN A 23 -14.70 -5.18 -15.97
N SER A 24 -14.05 -5.85 -16.90
CA SER A 24 -14.66 -6.19 -18.20
C SER A 24 -15.55 -7.42 -18.08
N GLY A 25 -16.66 -7.41 -18.80
CA GLY A 25 -17.49 -8.60 -18.91
C GLY A 25 -18.76 -8.39 -19.72
N ILE A 26 -19.49 -9.49 -19.90
CA ILE A 26 -20.76 -9.55 -20.63
C ILE A 26 -21.87 -9.84 -19.64
N LYS A 27 -22.99 -9.14 -19.82
CA LYS A 27 -24.25 -9.40 -19.11
C LYS A 27 -25.32 -9.68 -20.14
N ALA A 28 -26.04 -10.79 -20.00
CA ALA A 28 -27.15 -11.12 -20.88
C ALA A 28 -28.16 -12.00 -20.14
N ASN A 29 -29.42 -12.01 -20.59
CA ASN A 29 -30.44 -12.83 -19.92
C ASN A 29 -30.29 -14.32 -20.26
N GLN A 30 -29.70 -14.63 -21.42
CA GLN A 30 -29.48 -16.00 -21.89
C GLN A 30 -28.20 -16.06 -22.72
N SER A 31 -27.54 -17.23 -22.73
CA SER A 31 -26.44 -17.53 -23.65
C SER A 31 -26.59 -18.91 -24.26
N THR A 32 -26.29 -19.04 -25.56
CA THR A 32 -26.19 -20.30 -26.32
C THR A 32 -24.87 -20.39 -27.09
N LEU A 33 -23.86 -19.64 -26.64
CA LEU A 33 -22.57 -19.52 -27.33
C LEU A 33 -21.79 -20.84 -27.35
N SER A 34 -21.30 -21.25 -28.52
CA SER A 34 -20.37 -22.38 -28.67
C SER A 34 -18.95 -21.86 -28.91
N VAL A 35 -18.04 -22.19 -28.00
CA VAL A 35 -16.61 -21.84 -28.06
C VAL A 35 -15.81 -23.11 -28.33
N GLN A 36 -15.12 -23.15 -29.47
CA GLN A 36 -14.31 -24.30 -29.88
C GLN A 36 -13.00 -24.43 -29.07
N GLY A 37 -12.50 -23.30 -28.56
CA GLY A 37 -11.31 -23.22 -27.71
C GLY A 37 -11.62 -23.29 -26.21
N GLN A 38 -10.57 -23.14 -25.40
CA GLN A 38 -10.70 -22.95 -23.95
C GLN A 38 -11.13 -21.50 -23.67
N GLY A 39 -12.15 -21.31 -22.84
CA GLY A 39 -12.49 -19.99 -22.32
C GLY A 39 -11.51 -19.56 -21.24
N SER A 40 -10.86 -18.39 -21.38
CA SER A 40 -9.97 -17.85 -20.35
C SER A 40 -10.48 -16.50 -19.84
N PHE A 41 -10.71 -16.42 -18.53
CA PHE A 41 -11.22 -15.23 -17.87
C PHE A 41 -10.23 -14.83 -16.76
N THR A 42 -9.58 -13.68 -16.89
CA THR A 42 -8.68 -13.14 -15.87
C THR A 42 -9.30 -11.88 -15.28
N GLY A 43 -9.88 -12.00 -14.09
CA GLY A 43 -10.60 -10.93 -13.43
C GLY A 43 -11.75 -10.37 -14.27
N GLY A 44 -12.27 -11.10 -15.26
CA GLY A 44 -13.43 -10.71 -16.08
C GLY A 44 -14.63 -11.64 -15.86
N TYR A 45 -15.81 -11.24 -16.33
CA TYR A 45 -17.04 -11.99 -16.11
C TYR A 45 -17.91 -12.26 -17.35
N LEU A 46 -18.70 -13.34 -17.27
CA LEU A 46 -19.83 -13.65 -18.12
C LEU A 46 -21.04 -13.94 -17.21
N ILE A 47 -21.89 -12.93 -17.04
CA ILE A 47 -23.03 -13.01 -16.12
C ILE A 47 -24.32 -13.20 -16.90
N ILE A 48 -25.00 -14.29 -16.61
CA ILE A 48 -26.25 -14.70 -17.27
C ILE A 48 -27.36 -14.83 -16.22
N ASP A 49 -28.63 -14.87 -16.62
CA ASP A 49 -29.70 -15.25 -15.70
C ASP A 49 -29.46 -16.69 -15.21
N LYS A 50 -29.94 -16.97 -13.99
CA LYS A 50 -29.78 -18.29 -13.37
C LYS A 50 -30.40 -19.38 -14.24
N ASN A 51 -29.67 -20.47 -14.45
CA ASN A 51 -30.02 -21.61 -15.31
C ASN A 51 -30.19 -21.27 -16.80
N GLN A 52 -29.81 -20.07 -17.25
CA GLN A 52 -29.90 -19.65 -18.66
C GLN A 52 -28.53 -19.60 -19.35
N ASN A 53 -27.45 -19.99 -18.67
CA ASN A 53 -26.13 -20.09 -19.27
C ASN A 53 -25.93 -21.45 -19.97
N GLN A 54 -26.16 -21.48 -21.29
CA GLN A 54 -25.88 -22.64 -22.14
C GLN A 54 -24.60 -22.43 -22.96
N THR A 55 -23.69 -21.58 -22.50
CA THR A 55 -22.39 -21.39 -23.14
C THR A 55 -21.59 -22.70 -23.04
N ASN A 56 -21.13 -23.24 -24.17
CA ASN A 56 -20.31 -24.45 -24.17
C ASN A 56 -18.87 -24.12 -24.57
N PHE A 57 -17.92 -24.34 -23.66
CA PHE A 57 -16.49 -24.25 -23.94
C PHE A 57 -15.91 -25.65 -24.16
N THR A 58 -15.64 -26.00 -25.40
CA THR A 58 -15.28 -27.36 -25.82
C THR A 58 -14.00 -27.86 -25.13
N GLN A 59 -13.05 -26.96 -24.85
CA GLN A 59 -11.80 -27.28 -24.16
C GLN A 59 -11.80 -26.83 -22.68
N GLY A 60 -12.99 -26.60 -22.11
CA GLY A 60 -13.17 -26.16 -20.73
C GLY A 60 -12.95 -24.67 -20.50
N ILE A 61 -12.91 -24.30 -19.22
CA ILE A 61 -12.85 -22.92 -18.74
C ILE A 61 -11.68 -22.79 -17.77
N ASN A 62 -10.90 -21.72 -17.95
CA ASN A 62 -9.89 -21.26 -17.01
C ASN A 62 -10.30 -19.90 -16.45
N THR A 63 -10.42 -19.82 -15.13
CA THR A 63 -10.66 -18.56 -14.41
C THR A 63 -9.45 -18.22 -13.56
N GLN A 64 -8.95 -17.00 -13.69
CA GLN A 64 -7.90 -16.45 -12.86
C GLN A 64 -8.42 -15.18 -12.20
N ASN A 65 -8.16 -15.04 -10.91
CA ASN A 65 -8.43 -13.77 -10.22
C ASN A 65 -7.24 -12.83 -10.41
N ILE A 66 -7.46 -11.53 -10.20
CA ILE A 66 -6.40 -10.54 -10.12
C ILE A 66 -6.21 -10.17 -8.65
N GLU A 67 -4.99 -10.32 -8.13
CA GLU A 67 -4.61 -9.84 -6.81
C GLU A 67 -4.21 -8.37 -6.91
N ASN A 68 -5.02 -7.51 -6.31
CA ASN A 68 -4.73 -6.10 -6.16
C ASN A 68 -3.89 -5.90 -4.90
N HIS A 69 -3.01 -4.92 -4.90
CA HIS A 69 -2.16 -4.63 -3.77
C HIS A 69 -1.84 -3.15 -3.61
N LEU A 70 -1.66 -2.74 -2.35
CA LEU A 70 -1.10 -1.47 -1.93
C LEU A 70 -0.03 -1.74 -0.88
N THR A 71 1.21 -1.37 -1.18
CA THR A 71 2.33 -1.42 -0.25
C THR A 71 2.90 -0.02 -0.08
N ILE A 72 3.08 0.42 1.17
CA ILE A 72 3.69 1.70 1.53
C ILE A 72 4.73 1.43 2.60
N ASN A 73 5.96 1.85 2.34
CA ASN A 73 7.07 1.84 3.29
C ASN A 73 7.86 3.13 3.17
N GLY A 74 8.34 3.66 4.28
CA GLY A 74 9.19 4.85 4.23
C GLY A 74 10.13 4.95 5.41
N ASN A 75 11.30 5.51 5.15
CA ASN A 75 12.30 5.83 6.14
C ASN A 75 12.88 7.21 5.86
N ALA A 76 13.39 7.84 6.91
CA ALA A 76 14.15 9.08 6.79
C ALA A 76 15.33 9.04 7.74
N LEU A 77 16.44 9.60 7.28
CA LEU A 77 17.64 9.83 8.07
C LEU A 77 17.99 11.31 8.00
N GLN A 78 18.35 11.84 9.16
CA GLN A 78 18.76 13.22 9.33
C GLN A 78 20.07 13.29 10.08
N THR A 79 20.95 14.18 9.65
CA THR A 79 22.16 14.54 10.40
C THR A 79 22.08 16.00 10.79
N GLY A 80 22.16 16.29 12.08
CA GLY A 80 22.38 17.66 12.56
C GLY A 80 23.85 18.04 12.41
N ILE A 81 24.12 19.25 11.93
CA ILE A 81 25.48 19.83 11.89
C ILE A 81 25.49 21.24 12.48
N ASN A 82 26.48 21.52 13.32
CA ASN A 82 26.81 22.83 13.83
C ASN A 82 27.88 23.42 12.92
N ILE A 83 27.66 24.65 12.48
CA ILE A 83 28.66 25.43 11.75
C ILE A 83 29.10 26.59 12.64
N SER A 84 30.40 26.62 12.95
CA SER A 84 31.01 27.65 13.78
C SER A 84 32.28 28.20 13.12
N GLN A 85 32.86 29.25 13.69
CA GLN A 85 34.16 29.78 13.23
C GLN A 85 35.29 28.73 13.32
N ASN A 86 35.10 27.68 14.13
CA ASN A 86 36.08 26.60 14.35
C ASN A 86 35.83 25.36 13.46
N GLY A 87 34.91 25.44 12.49
CA GLY A 87 34.62 24.37 11.54
C GLY A 87 33.22 23.75 11.69
N ILE A 88 33.02 22.63 11.01
CA ILE A 88 31.75 21.87 10.95
C ILE A 88 31.84 20.68 11.92
N SER A 89 30.87 20.54 12.82
CA SER A 89 30.78 19.38 13.72
C SER A 89 29.39 18.73 13.69
N PRO A 90 29.29 17.39 13.73
CA PRO A 90 28.01 16.70 13.80
C PRO A 90 27.35 16.93 15.17
N THR A 91 26.04 17.12 15.20
CA THR A 91 25.27 17.44 16.40
C THR A 91 24.25 16.38 16.78
N GLY A 92 24.02 15.39 15.93
CA GLY A 92 23.13 14.27 16.23
C GLY A 92 22.64 13.56 14.97
N LEU A 93 22.16 12.34 15.15
CA LEU A 93 21.52 11.54 14.10
C LEU A 93 20.05 11.35 14.46
N GLY A 94 19.18 11.61 13.49
CA GLY A 94 17.74 11.41 13.57
C GLY A 94 17.30 10.34 12.61
N TYR A 95 16.30 9.56 13.03
CA TYR A 95 15.64 8.58 12.18
C TYR A 95 14.12 8.73 12.28
N GLY A 96 13.43 8.38 11.20
CA GLY A 96 11.98 8.33 11.13
C GLY A 96 11.53 7.18 10.25
N THR A 97 10.34 6.63 10.54
CA THR A 97 9.76 5.53 9.78
C THR A 97 8.26 5.73 9.56
N ILE A 98 7.78 5.30 8.40
CA ILE A 98 6.35 5.10 8.16
C ILE A 98 6.05 3.63 8.47
N PRO A 99 5.08 3.32 9.35
CA PRO A 99 4.64 1.95 9.58
C PRO A 99 4.29 1.26 8.25
N PRO A 100 4.82 0.06 7.99
CA PRO A 100 4.56 -0.65 6.75
C PRO A 100 3.06 -0.89 6.60
N THR A 101 2.49 -0.43 5.50
CA THR A 101 1.09 -0.70 5.16
C THR A 101 1.06 -1.66 3.99
N ASN A 102 0.40 -2.80 4.18
CA ASN A 102 0.14 -3.77 3.13
C ASN A 102 -1.37 -4.04 3.11
N LYS A 103 -2.02 -3.75 1.98
CA LYS A 103 -3.41 -4.10 1.71
C LYS A 103 -3.46 -4.95 0.46
N THR A 104 -4.26 -6.00 0.47
CA THR A 104 -4.56 -6.80 -0.71
C THR A 104 -6.06 -6.91 -0.88
N SER A 105 -6.50 -7.10 -2.12
CA SER A 105 -7.86 -7.45 -2.45
C SER A 105 -7.89 -8.29 -3.72
N THR A 106 -9.05 -8.85 -4.04
CA THR A 106 -9.19 -9.73 -5.19
C THR A 106 -10.26 -9.22 -6.13
N THR A 107 -9.92 -9.16 -7.42
CA THR A 107 -10.88 -9.05 -8.50
C THR A 107 -11.15 -10.44 -9.04
N HIS A 108 -12.37 -10.92 -8.83
CA HIS A 108 -12.75 -12.29 -9.13
C HIS A 108 -13.27 -12.43 -10.55
N SER A 109 -12.86 -13.48 -11.24
CA SER A 109 -13.61 -13.94 -12.41
C SER A 109 -14.92 -14.60 -12.01
N ALA A 110 -15.94 -14.44 -12.84
CA ALA A 110 -17.27 -14.99 -12.58
C ALA A 110 -17.97 -15.40 -13.87
N ILE A 111 -18.35 -16.66 -13.98
CA ILE A 111 -19.18 -17.17 -15.07
C ILE A 111 -20.38 -17.88 -14.45
N THR A 112 -21.57 -17.31 -14.64
CA THR A 112 -22.81 -17.83 -14.03
C THR A 112 -22.98 -19.31 -14.31
N ASP A 113 -23.30 -20.09 -13.29
CA ASP A 113 -23.52 -21.54 -13.33
C ASP A 113 -22.32 -22.39 -13.83
N GLN A 114 -21.13 -21.81 -14.05
CA GLN A 114 -20.00 -22.54 -14.62
C GLN A 114 -18.70 -22.44 -13.81
N ALA A 115 -18.21 -21.24 -13.49
CA ALA A 115 -16.89 -21.10 -12.85
C ALA A 115 -16.71 -19.76 -12.11
N GLY A 116 -15.68 -19.68 -11.26
CA GLY A 116 -15.42 -18.50 -10.43
C GLY A 116 -16.55 -18.25 -9.43
N LEU A 117 -16.98 -16.99 -9.28
CA LEU A 117 -18.20 -16.64 -8.52
C LEU A 117 -19.46 -16.98 -9.34
N ASN A 118 -19.68 -18.26 -9.58
CA ASN A 118 -20.72 -18.80 -10.47
C ASN A 118 -22.16 -18.58 -10.01
N TYR A 119 -22.38 -18.21 -8.74
CA TYR A 119 -23.69 -17.87 -8.20
C TYR A 119 -24.16 -16.45 -8.58
N ILE A 120 -23.26 -15.64 -9.15
CA ILE A 120 -23.60 -14.29 -9.60
C ILE A 120 -24.38 -14.40 -10.90
N ASN A 121 -25.52 -13.74 -10.94
CA ASN A 121 -26.42 -13.67 -12.09
C ASN A 121 -26.93 -12.23 -12.23
N THR A 122 -27.73 -11.95 -13.25
CA THR A 122 -28.24 -10.59 -13.52
C THR A 122 -29.08 -10.01 -12.37
N GLU A 123 -29.79 -10.85 -11.60
CA GLU A 123 -30.65 -10.42 -10.47
C GLU A 123 -29.81 -9.86 -9.32
N ASN A 124 -28.70 -10.51 -8.98
CA ASN A 124 -27.85 -10.10 -7.88
C ASN A 124 -26.66 -9.23 -8.30
N PHE A 125 -26.32 -9.15 -9.60
CA PHE A 125 -25.16 -8.41 -10.11
C PHE A 125 -25.13 -6.96 -9.62
N ASN A 126 -26.26 -6.24 -9.72
CA ASN A 126 -26.31 -4.82 -9.35
C ASN A 126 -26.34 -4.58 -7.84
N GLN A 127 -26.37 -5.63 -7.01
CA GLN A 127 -26.32 -5.48 -5.56
C GLN A 127 -24.90 -5.11 -5.12
N GLN A 128 -24.78 -4.14 -4.21
CA GLN A 128 -23.48 -3.65 -3.75
C GLN A 128 -22.61 -4.76 -3.14
N GLN A 129 -23.23 -5.70 -2.42
CA GLN A 129 -22.51 -6.85 -1.85
C GLN A 129 -21.87 -7.71 -2.95
N THR A 130 -22.62 -8.00 -4.01
CA THR A 130 -22.14 -8.75 -5.18
C THR A 130 -21.03 -8.00 -5.93
N GLN A 131 -21.19 -6.68 -6.12
CA GLN A 131 -20.15 -5.86 -6.74
C GLN A 131 -18.86 -5.85 -5.93
N ASN A 132 -18.96 -5.79 -4.60
CA ASN A 132 -17.80 -5.86 -3.71
C ASN A 132 -17.15 -7.25 -3.72
N GLN A 133 -17.95 -8.32 -3.86
CA GLN A 133 -17.43 -9.68 -4.03
C GLN A 133 -16.71 -9.85 -5.37
N LEU A 134 -17.24 -9.27 -6.46
CA LEU A 134 -16.58 -9.30 -7.77
C LEU A 134 -15.28 -8.51 -7.78
N ASN A 135 -15.27 -7.33 -7.15
CA ASN A 135 -14.12 -6.46 -7.14
C ASN A 135 -14.12 -5.57 -5.90
N GLN A 136 -13.39 -5.99 -4.86
CA GLN A 136 -13.18 -5.15 -3.68
C GLN A 136 -12.10 -4.12 -3.97
N ILE A 137 -12.45 -2.83 -3.92
CA ILE A 137 -11.50 -1.74 -4.13
C ILE A 137 -10.68 -1.51 -2.86
N ILE A 138 -9.35 -1.47 -3.01
CA ILE A 138 -8.46 -0.99 -1.95
C ILE A 138 -8.57 0.53 -1.88
N ASN A 139 -9.03 1.06 -0.75
CA ASN A 139 -8.97 2.51 -0.49
C ASN A 139 -7.51 2.93 -0.24
N ASN A 140 -6.99 3.74 -1.16
CA ASN A 140 -5.66 4.33 -1.09
C ASN A 140 -5.72 5.77 -0.59
N ASP A 141 -5.64 5.93 0.73
CA ASP A 141 -5.65 7.24 1.40
C ASP A 141 -4.23 7.80 1.61
N PHE A 142 -3.23 7.27 0.88
CA PHE A 142 -1.84 7.69 1.03
C PHE A 142 -1.64 9.13 0.54
N ASN A 143 -1.11 9.98 1.43
CA ASN A 143 -0.74 11.35 1.11
C ASN A 143 0.78 11.51 1.30
N LYS A 144 1.49 11.69 0.18
CA LYS A 144 2.95 11.83 0.14
C LYS A 144 3.44 13.04 0.96
N ASP A 145 2.78 14.18 0.85
CA ASP A 145 3.24 15.42 1.51
C ASP A 145 3.08 15.31 3.03
N LYS A 146 1.97 14.74 3.49
CA LYS A 146 1.75 14.43 4.89
C LYS A 146 2.79 13.43 5.41
N ALA A 147 3.05 12.36 4.64
CA ALA A 147 4.03 11.34 4.99
C ALA A 147 5.46 11.89 5.12
N ILE A 148 5.88 12.77 4.20
CA ILE A 148 7.19 13.45 4.27
C ILE A 148 7.24 14.37 5.50
N LYS A 149 6.18 15.14 5.76
CA LYS A 149 6.12 16.03 6.92
C LYS A 149 6.24 15.25 8.24
N GLU A 150 5.53 14.13 8.37
CA GLU A 150 5.59 13.26 9.54
C GLU A 150 6.97 12.61 9.71
N LEU A 151 7.58 12.11 8.62
CA LEU A 151 8.95 11.58 8.65
C LEU A 151 9.95 12.63 9.11
N ASN A 152 9.88 13.85 8.59
CA ASN A 152 10.78 14.94 8.97
C ASN A 152 10.58 15.36 10.43
N ALA A 153 9.34 15.35 10.92
CA ALA A 153 9.07 15.62 12.32
C ALA A 153 9.69 14.54 13.22
N GLN A 154 9.56 13.26 12.84
CA GLN A 154 10.18 12.15 13.58
C GLN A 154 11.71 12.27 13.62
N THR A 155 12.36 12.60 12.50
CA THR A 155 13.82 12.75 12.46
C THR A 155 14.30 13.90 13.34
N VAL A 156 13.57 15.03 13.37
CA VAL A 156 13.89 16.15 14.26
C VAL A 156 13.74 15.74 15.72
N ILE A 157 12.64 15.10 16.09
CA ILE A 157 12.38 14.64 17.46
C ILE A 157 13.47 13.67 17.93
N THR A 158 13.82 12.67 17.11
CA THR A 158 14.84 11.67 17.48
C THR A 158 16.24 12.27 17.54
N THR A 159 16.55 13.25 16.68
CA THR A 159 17.81 14.02 16.76
C THR A 159 17.91 14.77 18.10
N GLU A 160 16.88 15.52 18.47
CA GLU A 160 16.89 16.31 19.72
C GLU A 160 16.87 15.42 20.96
N PHE A 161 16.13 14.31 20.93
CA PHE A 161 16.17 13.32 22.00
C PHE A 161 17.58 12.73 22.18
N GLY A 162 18.24 12.37 21.07
CA GLY A 162 19.61 11.83 21.09
C GLY A 162 20.61 12.82 21.70
N LYS A 163 20.48 14.11 21.40
CA LYS A 163 21.30 15.18 22.00
C LYS A 163 21.12 15.26 23.51
N GLU A 164 19.87 15.35 23.96
CA GLU A 164 19.55 15.50 25.39
C GLU A 164 19.96 14.26 26.19
N ALA A 165 19.72 13.05 25.65
CA ALA A 165 20.13 11.81 26.29
C ALA A 165 21.66 11.73 26.45
N ALA A 166 22.42 12.03 25.39
CA ALA A 166 23.89 12.03 25.44
C ALA A 166 24.43 13.05 26.46
N LYS A 167 23.84 14.24 26.52
CA LYS A 167 24.19 15.26 27.50
C LYS A 167 24.00 14.77 28.93
N ARG A 168 22.84 14.20 29.26
CA ARG A 168 22.56 13.69 30.61
C ARG A 168 23.51 12.58 31.04
N ILE A 169 23.90 11.70 30.12
CA ILE A 169 24.90 10.66 30.40
C ILE A 169 26.27 11.30 30.71
N GLY A 170 26.66 12.30 29.91
CA GLY A 170 27.90 13.07 30.16
C GLY A 170 27.88 13.78 31.51
N ASP A 171 26.81 14.51 31.82
CA ASP A 171 26.63 15.21 33.09
C ASP A 171 26.69 14.24 34.29
N TYR A 172 26.07 13.06 34.17
CA TYR A 172 26.13 12.02 35.20
C TYR A 172 27.55 11.47 35.38
N ALA A 173 28.25 11.14 34.29
CA ALA A 173 29.61 10.63 34.33
C ALA A 173 30.59 11.64 34.95
N GLN A 174 30.48 12.91 34.58
CA GLN A 174 31.31 13.98 35.12
C GLN A 174 31.06 14.18 36.62
N ASN A 175 29.80 14.17 37.05
CA ASN A 175 29.48 14.25 38.48
C ASN A 175 30.04 13.06 39.27
N LYS A 176 30.02 11.86 38.69
CA LYS A 176 30.61 10.65 39.29
C LYS A 176 32.12 10.71 39.41
N GLU A 177 32.81 11.30 38.41
CA GLU A 177 34.26 11.48 38.43
C GLU A 177 34.69 12.50 39.51
N LEU A 178 33.90 13.56 39.73
CA LEU A 178 34.14 14.54 40.79
C LEU A 178 33.87 14.00 42.22
N GLU A 179 33.13 12.90 42.34
CA GLU A 179 32.84 12.23 43.62
C GLU A 179 33.92 11.22 44.06
N LEU A 180 34.90 10.91 43.21
CA LEU A 180 36.00 9.96 43.43
C LEU A 180 37.31 10.66 43.83
#